data_AF-A0A9P5PT35-F1
#
_entry.id   AF-A0A9P5PT35-F1
#
_cell.length_a   1.000
_cell.length_b   1.000
_cell.length_c   1.000
_cell.angle_alpha   90.00
_cell.angle_beta   90.00
_cell.angle_gamma   90.00
#
_symmetry.space_group_name_H-M   'P 1'
#
loop_
_entity.id
_entity.type
_entity.pdbx_description
1 polymer ?
#
loop_
_entity_poly.entity_id
_entity_poly.type
_entity_poly.pdbx_seq_one_letter_code
_entity_poly.pdbx_strand_id
1 'polypeptide(L)'
;MDPTEQQLIYAEAEMLLFGVVLLMVILIGYGAFLLGFIAAVRMLTIKGAWGRPQTILLSCLVASLVCFTWSVICNGGIYLSDDRYTLQTIGLAQAQAAGLKKTIIWQYMPDWPVTINLLLSDGIVAWRACSLFQQDRFQRLILAVLMIANIGINVADCIWADLQLHSRATTLDWLSSVLSLSVNMIATILFACKARKHHRYISGLHGSVARKGTCAENILNLLMESGAIFCVIQSINIIITFLDAYNMITSQWALEISEGIIVVAYACYPVTVITLAHRMQTNGVYYMNSKGGFDCPTAFHTIDVEIA
;
A
#
# COMPACT_ATOMS: atom_id res chain seq x y z
N MET A 1 -3.23 48.42 1.16
CA MET A 1 -3.49 46.99 1.03
C MET A 1 -4.74 46.70 1.83
N ASP A 2 -5.78 46.22 1.16
CA ASP A 2 -7.06 45.96 1.80
C ASP A 2 -6.95 44.70 2.70
N PRO A 3 -7.61 44.64 3.87
CA PRO A 3 -7.55 43.44 4.73
C PRO A 3 -7.96 42.16 4.01
N THR A 4 -8.85 42.24 3.01
CA THR A 4 -9.28 41.08 2.22
C THR A 4 -8.16 40.55 1.32
N GLU A 5 -7.41 41.44 0.68
CA GLU A 5 -6.24 41.07 -0.14
C GLU A 5 -5.16 40.38 0.72
N GLN A 6 -4.97 40.87 1.95
CA GLN A 6 -4.00 40.29 2.87
C GLN A 6 -4.40 38.88 3.33
N GLN A 7 -5.69 38.64 3.61
CA GLN A 7 -6.20 37.31 3.95
C GLN A 7 -6.05 36.34 2.78
N LEU A 8 -6.33 36.80 1.56
CA LEU A 8 -6.23 35.97 0.36
C LEU A 8 -4.78 35.57 0.06
N ILE A 9 -3.83 36.50 0.20
CA ILE A 9 -2.40 36.21 0.04
C ILE A 9 -1.91 35.23 1.12
N TYR A 10 -2.39 35.36 2.35
CA TYR A 10 -2.04 34.43 3.41
C TYR A 10 -2.56 33.01 3.11
N ALA A 11 -3.82 32.87 2.72
CA ALA A 11 -4.41 31.58 2.38
C ALA A 11 -3.71 30.90 1.19
N GLU A 12 -3.37 31.67 0.16
CA GLU A 12 -2.63 31.18 -1.01
C GLU A 12 -1.20 30.73 -0.63
N ALA A 13 -0.50 31.52 0.18
CA ALA A 13 0.83 31.17 0.67
C ALA A 13 0.80 29.89 1.53
N GLU A 14 -0.27 29.69 2.30
CA GLU A 14 -0.48 28.45 3.07
C GLU A 14 -0.67 27.25 2.15
N MET A 15 -1.51 27.38 1.11
CA MET A 15 -1.75 26.34 0.10
C MET A 15 -0.46 25.93 -0.64
N LEU A 16 0.34 26.91 -1.06
CA LEU A 16 1.62 26.66 -1.72
C LEU A 16 2.58 25.92 -0.78
N LEU A 17 2.65 26.35 0.48
CA LEU A 17 3.50 25.70 1.48
C LEU A 17 3.07 24.24 1.72
N PHE A 18 1.77 23.96 1.77
CA PHE A 18 1.23 22.60 1.86
C PHE A 18 1.63 21.74 0.68
N GLY A 19 1.42 22.25 -0.53
CA GLY A 19 1.76 21.54 -1.76
C GLY A 19 3.23 21.17 -1.83
N VAL A 20 4.12 22.09 -1.45
CA VAL A 20 5.57 21.85 -1.39
C VAL A 20 5.92 20.76 -0.38
N VAL A 21 5.32 20.78 0.81
CA VAL A 21 5.58 19.79 1.86
C VAL A 21 5.09 18.41 1.44
N LEU A 22 3.88 18.30 0.89
CA LEU A 22 3.35 17.05 0.35
C LEU A 22 4.27 16.49 -0.74
N LEU A 23 4.68 17.34 -1.69
CA LEU A 23 5.58 16.95 -2.78
C LEU A 23 6.93 16.45 -2.24
N MET A 24 7.48 17.10 -1.20
CA MET A 24 8.71 16.64 -0.55
C MET A 24 8.53 15.25 0.07
N VAL A 25 7.45 15.00 0.80
CA VAL A 25 7.15 13.68 1.40
C VAL A 25 7.04 12.61 0.30
N ILE A 26 6.28 12.89 -0.76
CA ILE A 26 6.08 11.97 -1.88
C ILE A 26 7.40 11.70 -2.61
N LEU A 27 8.21 12.71 -2.91
CA LEU A 27 9.48 12.55 -3.62
C LEU A 27 10.52 11.79 -2.81
N ILE A 28 10.62 12.05 -1.51
CA ILE A 28 11.50 11.29 -0.60
C ILE A 28 11.05 9.82 -0.56
N GLY A 29 9.75 9.59 -0.40
CA GLY A 29 9.16 8.25 -0.42
C GLY A 29 9.37 7.54 -1.77
N TYR A 30 9.26 8.25 -2.88
CA TYR A 30 9.51 7.73 -4.22
C TYR A 30 10.97 7.31 -4.42
N GLY A 31 11.92 8.10 -3.92
CA GLY A 31 13.33 7.73 -3.89
C GLY A 31 13.59 6.43 -3.10
N ALA A 32 13.01 6.33 -1.90
CA ALA A 32 13.10 5.11 -1.08
C ALA A 32 12.46 3.90 -1.76
N PHE A 33 11.30 4.09 -2.39
CA PHE A 33 10.60 3.08 -3.17
C PHE A 33 11.45 2.57 -4.33
N LEU A 34 12.08 3.45 -5.11
CA LEU A 34 12.94 3.06 -6.24
C LEU A 34 14.12 2.19 -5.79
N LEU A 35 14.76 2.53 -4.67
CA LEU A 35 15.82 1.71 -4.08
C LEU A 35 15.31 0.32 -3.71
N GLY A 36 14.15 0.25 -3.05
CA GLY A 36 13.50 -1.02 -2.71
C GLY A 36 13.11 -1.83 -3.94
N PHE A 37 12.55 -1.18 -4.96
CA PHE A 37 12.14 -1.80 -6.23
C PHE A 37 13.34 -2.42 -6.95
N ILE A 38 14.45 -1.67 -7.09
CA ILE A 38 15.68 -2.19 -7.70
C ILE A 38 16.21 -3.39 -6.92
N ALA A 39 16.19 -3.34 -5.58
CA ALA A 39 16.61 -4.46 -4.74
C ALA A 39 15.71 -5.70 -4.95
N ALA A 40 14.38 -5.51 -4.97
CA ALA A 40 13.41 -6.58 -5.19
C ALA A 40 13.55 -7.22 -6.57
N VAL A 41 13.71 -6.42 -7.63
CA VAL A 41 13.92 -6.92 -9.00
C VAL A 41 15.22 -7.72 -9.09
N ARG A 42 16.33 -7.20 -8.53
CA ARG A 42 17.61 -7.93 -8.51
C ARG A 42 17.47 -9.28 -7.82
N MET A 43 16.81 -9.32 -6.66
CA MET A 43 16.54 -10.58 -5.94
C MET A 43 15.74 -11.57 -6.80
N LEU A 44 14.70 -11.12 -7.50
CA LEU A 44 13.91 -11.96 -8.38
C LEU A 44 14.72 -12.49 -9.59
N THR A 45 15.60 -11.68 -10.16
CA THR A 45 16.39 -12.07 -11.35
C THR A 45 17.53 -13.06 -11.08
N ILE A 46 18.08 -13.11 -9.86
CA ILE A 46 19.23 -13.97 -9.53
C ILE A 46 18.86 -15.46 -9.52
N LYS A 47 17.59 -15.80 -9.23
CA LYS A 47 17.10 -17.18 -9.37
C LYS A 47 16.79 -17.42 -10.85
N GLY A 48 17.75 -17.96 -11.59
CA GLY A 48 17.68 -18.18 -13.05
C GLY A 48 16.53 -19.07 -13.57
N ALA A 49 15.58 -19.50 -12.73
CA ALA A 49 14.37 -20.21 -13.13
C ALA A 49 13.14 -19.34 -12.88
N TRP A 50 12.53 -18.85 -13.97
CA TRP A 50 11.32 -18.03 -13.95
C TRP A 50 10.08 -18.90 -13.74
N GLY A 51 9.54 -18.88 -12.53
CA GLY A 51 8.26 -19.52 -12.21
C GLY A 51 7.07 -18.58 -12.39
N ARG A 52 5.87 -19.14 -12.63
CA ARG A 52 4.58 -18.42 -12.62
C ARG A 52 4.43 -17.44 -11.43
N PRO A 53 4.73 -17.82 -10.16
CA PRO A 53 4.57 -16.88 -9.04
C PRO A 53 5.53 -15.69 -9.11
N GLN A 54 6.75 -15.87 -9.62
CA GLN A 54 7.72 -14.78 -9.76
C GLN A 54 7.28 -13.77 -10.81
N THR A 55 6.71 -14.25 -11.92
CA THR A 55 6.16 -13.37 -12.97
C THR A 55 5.01 -12.52 -12.42
N ILE A 56 4.11 -13.11 -11.63
CA ILE A 56 3.00 -12.38 -10.99
C ILE A 56 3.54 -11.31 -10.03
N LEU A 57 4.51 -11.67 -9.17
CA LEU A 57 5.13 -10.71 -8.25
C LEU A 57 5.86 -9.58 -8.98
N LEU A 58 6.57 -9.89 -10.07
CA LEU A 58 7.24 -8.88 -10.88
C LEU A 58 6.22 -7.96 -11.56
N SER A 59 5.12 -8.50 -12.11
CA SER A 59 4.06 -7.68 -12.69
C SER A 59 3.42 -6.75 -11.66
N CYS A 60 3.27 -7.22 -10.42
CA CYS A 60 2.75 -6.42 -9.32
C CYS A 60 3.70 -5.28 -8.97
N LEU A 61 5.02 -5.55 -8.87
CA LEU A 61 6.04 -4.51 -8.64
C LEU A 61 6.04 -3.45 -9.74
N VAL A 62 5.97 -3.87 -11.00
CA VAL A 62 5.96 -2.95 -12.15
C VAL A 62 4.68 -2.11 -12.14
N ALA A 63 3.52 -2.71 -11.86
CA ALA A 63 2.27 -1.98 -11.72
C ALA A 63 2.35 -0.94 -10.60
N SER A 64 2.92 -1.30 -9.44
CA SER A 64 3.12 -0.36 -8.34
C SER A 64 4.08 0.79 -8.69
N LEU A 65 5.15 0.51 -9.43
CA LEU A 65 6.05 1.55 -9.93
C LEU A 65 5.28 2.52 -10.84
N VAL A 66 4.56 2.00 -11.84
CA VAL A 66 3.79 2.83 -12.78
C VAL A 66 2.76 3.70 -12.05
N CYS A 67 2.02 3.12 -11.11
CA CYS A 67 1.03 3.86 -10.33
C CYS A 67 1.69 4.91 -9.45
N PHE A 68 2.79 4.59 -8.77
CA PHE A 68 3.45 5.57 -7.91
C PHE A 68 4.09 6.71 -8.73
N THR A 69 4.70 6.40 -9.88
CA THR A 69 5.18 7.42 -10.82
C THR A 69 4.03 8.31 -11.31
N TRP A 70 2.87 7.73 -11.60
CA TRP A 70 1.67 8.48 -11.97
C TRP A 70 1.26 9.42 -10.83
N SER A 71 1.13 8.93 -9.59
CA SER A 71 0.82 9.80 -8.44
C SER A 71 1.80 10.96 -8.29
N VAL A 72 3.11 10.73 -8.45
CA VAL A 72 4.13 11.79 -8.39
C VAL A 72 3.91 12.84 -9.49
N ILE A 73 3.62 12.40 -10.72
CA ILE A 73 3.39 13.30 -11.85
C ILE A 73 2.11 14.12 -11.65
N CYS A 74 1.02 13.50 -11.20
CA CYS A 74 -0.24 14.21 -10.96
C CYS A 74 -0.10 15.22 -9.83
N ASN A 75 0.44 14.83 -8.68
CA ASN A 75 0.64 15.75 -7.55
C ASN A 75 1.58 16.89 -7.95
N GLY A 76 2.72 16.60 -8.58
CA GLY A 76 3.63 17.63 -9.09
C GLY A 76 2.97 18.55 -10.12
N GLY A 77 2.14 17.99 -11.00
CA GLY A 77 1.39 18.72 -12.03
C GLY A 77 0.37 19.69 -11.44
N ILE A 78 -0.38 19.28 -10.41
CA ILE A 78 -1.36 20.12 -9.69
C ILE A 78 -0.64 21.34 -9.10
N TYR A 79 0.31 21.13 -8.19
CA TYR A 79 0.92 22.22 -7.43
C TYR A 79 1.78 23.14 -8.32
N LEU A 80 2.61 22.58 -9.22
CA LEU A 80 3.45 23.42 -10.09
C LEU A 80 2.63 24.22 -11.10
N SER A 81 1.51 23.69 -11.57
CA SER A 81 0.64 24.42 -12.49
C SER A 81 -0.05 25.56 -11.75
N ASP A 82 -0.61 25.29 -10.57
CA ASP A 82 -1.32 26.28 -9.76
C ASP A 82 -0.41 27.44 -9.39
N ASP A 83 0.77 27.15 -8.82
CA ASP A 83 1.80 28.15 -8.47
C ASP A 83 2.18 29.04 -9.65
N ARG A 84 2.36 28.43 -10.83
CA ARG A 84 2.75 29.16 -12.03
C ARG A 84 1.67 30.12 -12.48
N TYR A 85 0.40 29.74 -12.40
CA TYR A 85 -0.70 30.63 -12.79
C TYR A 85 -0.87 31.76 -11.77
N THR A 86 -0.85 31.45 -10.47
CA THR A 86 -0.93 32.46 -9.41
C THR A 86 0.18 33.53 -9.56
N LEU A 87 1.40 33.13 -9.87
CA LEU A 87 2.54 34.06 -10.03
C LEU A 87 2.53 34.89 -11.32
N GLN A 88 1.88 34.43 -12.40
CA GLN A 88 1.97 35.07 -13.73
C GLN A 88 0.86 36.10 -14.02
N THR A 89 -0.26 36.07 -13.30
CA THR A 89 -1.41 36.94 -13.59
C THR A 89 -1.46 38.20 -12.72
N ILE A 90 -1.73 39.35 -13.35
CA ILE A 90 -1.95 40.63 -12.67
C ILE A 90 -3.37 40.63 -12.09
N GLY A 91 -3.53 40.05 -10.89
CA GLY A 91 -4.80 40.01 -10.15
C GLY A 91 -5.19 38.59 -9.74
N LEU A 92 -5.33 38.36 -8.43
CA LEU A 92 -5.54 37.03 -7.85
C LEU A 92 -6.84 36.34 -8.31
N ALA A 93 -7.94 37.09 -8.42
CA ALA A 93 -9.23 36.52 -8.83
C ALA A 93 -9.22 35.99 -10.28
N GLN A 94 -8.50 36.67 -11.17
CA GLN A 94 -8.36 36.26 -12.57
C GLN A 94 -7.36 35.11 -12.73
N ALA A 95 -6.33 35.08 -11.87
CA ALA A 95 -5.38 33.99 -11.73
C ALA A 95 -6.08 32.68 -11.36
N GLN A 96 -6.90 32.70 -10.31
CA GLN A 96 -7.61 31.52 -9.81
C GLN A 96 -8.57 30.95 -10.86
N ALA A 97 -9.34 31.80 -11.54
CA ALA A 97 -10.27 31.34 -12.58
C ALA A 97 -9.55 30.70 -13.79
N ALA A 98 -8.38 31.24 -14.18
CA ALA A 98 -7.58 30.71 -15.27
C ALA A 98 -6.81 29.43 -14.88
N GLY A 99 -6.32 29.38 -13.63
CA GLY A 99 -5.69 28.22 -13.02
C GLY A 99 -6.64 27.04 -13.00
N LEU A 100 -7.83 27.22 -12.41
CA LEU A 100 -8.87 26.18 -12.27
C LEU A 100 -9.19 25.51 -13.61
N LYS A 101 -9.38 26.30 -14.67
CA LYS A 101 -9.73 25.78 -16.00
C LYS A 101 -8.64 24.88 -16.60
N LYS A 102 -7.38 25.12 -16.25
CA LYS A 102 -6.23 24.34 -16.76
C LYS A 102 -5.80 23.22 -15.82
N THR A 103 -6.05 23.36 -14.51
CA THR A 103 -5.77 22.33 -13.51
C THR A 103 -6.83 21.24 -13.44
N ILE A 104 -8.02 21.49 -14.01
CA ILE A 104 -9.11 20.50 -14.15
C ILE A 104 -8.61 19.13 -14.61
N ILE A 105 -7.72 19.03 -15.62
CA ILE A 105 -7.22 17.73 -16.10
C ILE A 105 -6.44 16.98 -15.01
N TRP A 106 -5.69 17.71 -14.20
CA TRP A 106 -4.86 17.14 -13.14
C TRP A 106 -5.68 16.70 -11.93
N GLN A 107 -6.90 17.22 -11.75
CA GLN A 107 -7.76 16.92 -10.60
C GLN A 107 -8.48 15.57 -10.67
N TYR A 108 -8.73 14.99 -11.85
CA TYR A 108 -9.39 13.68 -12.01
C TYR A 108 -8.43 12.49 -11.84
N MET A 109 -7.14 12.74 -11.99
CA MET A 109 -6.16 11.66 -12.12
C MET A 109 -5.52 11.14 -10.83
N PRO A 110 -5.51 11.83 -9.66
CA PRO A 110 -4.67 11.41 -8.54
C PRO A 110 -5.24 10.21 -7.76
N ASP A 111 -6.56 10.04 -7.70
CA ASP A 111 -7.19 8.99 -6.89
C ASP A 111 -6.93 7.58 -7.44
N TRP A 112 -6.97 7.45 -8.77
CA TRP A 112 -6.76 6.18 -9.47
C TRP A 112 -5.45 5.47 -9.13
N PRO A 113 -4.26 6.08 -9.28
CA PRO A 113 -3.00 5.41 -8.96
C PRO A 113 -2.86 5.07 -7.48
N VAL A 114 -3.44 5.88 -6.57
CA VAL A 114 -3.44 5.59 -5.13
C VAL A 114 -4.29 4.36 -4.85
N THR A 115 -5.50 4.31 -5.41
CA THR A 115 -6.41 3.17 -5.29
C THR A 115 -5.86 1.89 -5.89
N ILE A 116 -5.20 1.96 -7.06
CA ILE A 116 -4.57 0.76 -7.64
C ILE A 116 -3.45 0.26 -6.73
N ASN A 117 -2.60 1.14 -6.19
CA ASN A 117 -1.57 0.74 -5.24
C ASN A 117 -2.13 0.15 -3.94
N LEU A 118 -3.24 0.68 -3.45
CA LEU A 118 -3.98 0.12 -2.32
C LEU A 118 -4.47 -1.30 -2.62
N LEU A 119 -5.16 -1.49 -3.75
CA LEU A 119 -5.68 -2.80 -4.15
C LEU A 119 -4.57 -3.82 -4.41
N LEU A 120 -3.44 -3.41 -4.97
CA LEU A 120 -2.26 -4.25 -5.12
C LEU A 120 -1.69 -4.64 -3.75
N SER A 121 -1.60 -3.69 -2.81
CA SER A 121 -1.16 -3.96 -1.44
C SER A 121 -2.05 -5.00 -0.76
N ASP A 122 -3.37 -4.78 -0.77
CA ASP A 122 -4.38 -5.67 -0.19
C ASP A 122 -4.35 -7.05 -0.86
N GLY A 123 -4.21 -7.07 -2.19
CA GLY A 123 -4.08 -8.28 -2.98
C GLY A 123 -2.88 -9.12 -2.58
N ILE A 124 -1.73 -8.51 -2.27
CA ILE A 124 -0.55 -9.23 -1.80
C ILE A 124 -0.73 -9.76 -0.38
N VAL A 125 -1.44 -9.04 0.51
CA VAL A 125 -1.80 -9.57 1.84
C VAL A 125 -2.72 -10.79 1.68
N ALA A 126 -3.76 -10.65 0.86
CA ALA A 126 -4.72 -11.71 0.61
C ALA A 126 -4.06 -12.94 -0.03
N TRP A 127 -3.20 -12.72 -1.03
CA TRP A 127 -2.42 -13.78 -1.66
C TRP A 127 -1.57 -14.55 -0.64
N ARG A 128 -0.91 -13.84 0.28
CA ARG A 128 -0.10 -14.46 1.35
C ARG A 128 -0.95 -15.30 2.29
N ALA A 129 -2.09 -14.78 2.74
CA ALA A 129 -3.01 -15.56 3.55
C ALA A 129 -3.51 -16.80 2.78
N CYS A 130 -3.96 -16.65 1.53
CA CYS A 130 -4.38 -17.75 0.67
C CYS A 130 -3.30 -18.83 0.49
N SER A 131 -2.03 -18.44 0.35
CA SER A 131 -0.91 -19.38 0.20
C SER A 131 -0.73 -20.30 1.41
N LEU A 132 -1.16 -19.86 2.59
CA LEU A 132 -1.09 -20.64 3.84
C LEU A 132 -2.30 -21.58 4.01
N PHE A 133 -3.42 -21.29 3.35
CA PHE A 133 -4.70 -22.01 3.52
C PHE A 133 -5.00 -23.00 2.38
N GLN A 134 -3.98 -23.66 1.82
CA GLN A 134 -4.18 -24.59 0.69
C GLN A 134 -5.24 -25.67 0.96
N GLN A 135 -5.37 -26.12 2.20
CA GLN A 135 -6.29 -27.19 2.59
C GLN A 135 -7.72 -26.71 2.92
N ASP A 136 -7.91 -25.46 3.34
CA ASP A 136 -9.18 -24.94 3.87
C ASP A 136 -9.93 -24.09 2.83
N ARG A 137 -10.71 -24.75 1.97
CA ARG A 137 -11.45 -24.08 0.86
C ARG A 137 -12.36 -22.92 1.32
N PHE A 138 -12.93 -23.02 2.52
CA PHE A 138 -13.86 -22.01 3.06
C PHE A 138 -13.17 -20.69 3.39
N GLN A 139 -11.98 -20.72 4.00
CA GLN A 139 -11.24 -19.50 4.33
C GLN A 139 -10.74 -18.79 3.08
N ARG A 140 -10.33 -19.55 2.06
CA ARG A 140 -10.00 -19.03 0.74
C ARG A 140 -11.19 -18.35 0.06
N LEU A 141 -12.38 -18.95 0.16
CA LEU A 141 -13.60 -18.36 -0.40
C LEU A 141 -13.96 -17.05 0.30
N ILE A 142 -13.92 -17.00 1.63
CA ILE A 142 -14.18 -15.77 2.39
C ILE A 142 -13.23 -14.66 1.94
N LEU A 143 -11.93 -14.95 1.85
CA LEU A 143 -10.94 -13.94 1.49
C LEU A 143 -11.12 -13.46 0.04
N ALA A 144 -11.47 -14.36 -0.88
CA ALA A 144 -11.77 -14.00 -2.26
C ALA A 144 -13.00 -13.10 -2.37
N VAL A 145 -14.10 -13.43 -1.68
CA VAL A 145 -15.32 -12.60 -1.66
C VAL A 145 -15.01 -11.22 -1.06
N LEU A 146 -14.24 -11.18 0.02
CA LEU A 146 -13.85 -9.93 0.68
C LEU A 146 -12.97 -9.05 -0.24
N MET A 147 -12.03 -9.64 -0.97
CA MET A 147 -11.23 -8.92 -1.97
C MET A 147 -12.06 -8.39 -3.14
N ILE A 148 -13.04 -9.16 -3.63
CA ILE A 148 -13.94 -8.72 -4.71
C ILE A 148 -14.78 -7.52 -4.25
N ALA A 149 -15.33 -7.58 -3.03
CA ALA A 149 -16.07 -6.47 -2.45
C ALA A 149 -15.17 -5.22 -2.27
N ASN A 150 -13.94 -5.41 -1.80
CA ASN A 150 -12.95 -4.34 -1.65
C ASN A 150 -12.63 -3.65 -2.98
N ILE A 151 -12.38 -4.42 -4.05
CA ILE A 151 -12.16 -3.89 -5.39
C ILE A 151 -13.38 -3.10 -5.86
N GLY A 152 -14.58 -3.66 -5.73
CA GLY A 152 -15.82 -3.01 -6.19
C GLY A 152 -16.07 -1.67 -5.51
N ILE A 153 -15.87 -1.58 -4.19
CA ILE A 153 -16.11 -0.35 -3.43
C ILE A 153 -15.04 0.71 -3.72
N ASN A 154 -13.76 0.32 -3.79
CA ASN A 154 -12.69 1.27 -4.12
C ASN A 154 -12.82 1.82 -5.55
N VAL A 155 -13.25 1.00 -6.52
CA VAL A 155 -13.50 1.47 -7.89
C VAL A 155 -14.73 2.39 -7.93
N ALA A 156 -15.80 2.06 -7.19
CA ALA A 156 -16.97 2.92 -7.09
C ALA A 156 -16.62 4.28 -6.46
N ASP A 157 -15.73 4.30 -5.48
CA ASP A 157 -15.22 5.51 -4.81
C ASP A 157 -14.49 6.43 -5.81
N CYS A 158 -13.52 5.91 -6.58
CA CYS A 158 -12.83 6.69 -7.62
C CYS A 158 -13.79 7.24 -8.68
N ILE A 159 -14.73 6.42 -9.17
CA ILE A 159 -15.73 6.85 -10.15
C ILE A 159 -16.60 7.98 -9.57
N TRP A 160 -16.93 7.89 -8.28
CA TRP A 160 -17.75 8.88 -7.62
C TRP A 160 -17.00 10.20 -7.37
N ALA A 161 -15.72 10.12 -7.00
CA ALA A 161 -14.83 11.26 -6.90
C ALA A 161 -14.73 12.02 -8.23
N ASP A 162 -14.59 11.30 -9.34
CA ASP A 162 -14.59 11.87 -10.70
C ASP A 162 -15.90 12.57 -11.07
N LEU A 163 -17.05 12.04 -10.62
CA LEU A 163 -18.38 12.58 -10.93
C LEU A 163 -18.77 13.79 -10.07
N GLN A 164 -18.25 13.89 -8.84
CA GLN A 164 -18.67 14.90 -7.85
C GLN A 164 -17.65 16.01 -7.59
N LEU A 165 -16.95 16.51 -8.61
CA LEU A 165 -15.90 17.55 -8.50
C LEU A 165 -16.25 18.82 -7.69
N HIS A 166 -17.49 19.00 -7.23
CA HIS A 166 -17.94 20.14 -6.43
C HIS A 166 -18.58 19.76 -5.07
N SER A 167 -18.73 18.48 -4.73
CA SER A 167 -19.16 18.05 -3.39
C SER A 167 -18.34 16.85 -2.93
N ARG A 168 -17.47 17.05 -1.94
CA ARG A 168 -16.76 15.96 -1.27
C ARG A 168 -17.78 14.94 -0.75
N ALA A 169 -17.81 13.77 -1.37
CA ALA A 169 -18.67 12.68 -0.97
C ALA A 169 -18.04 11.92 0.20
N THR A 170 -17.95 12.58 1.34
CA THR A 170 -17.23 12.09 2.52
C THR A 170 -17.64 10.70 2.97
N THR A 171 -18.84 10.21 2.59
CA THR A 171 -19.34 8.89 3.01
C THR A 171 -18.63 7.72 2.34
N LEU A 172 -18.21 7.84 1.07
CA LEU A 172 -17.56 6.73 0.37
C LEU A 172 -16.07 6.63 0.72
N ASP A 173 -15.38 7.77 0.87
CA ASP A 173 -13.95 7.85 1.21
C ASP A 173 -13.58 7.08 2.50
N TRP A 174 -14.36 7.26 3.57
CA TRP A 174 -14.09 6.52 4.82
C TRP A 174 -14.54 5.07 4.71
N LEU A 175 -15.58 4.76 3.93
CA LEU A 175 -16.10 3.40 3.78
C LEU A 175 -15.14 2.52 2.97
N SER A 176 -14.59 3.05 1.86
CA SER A 176 -13.58 2.37 1.04
C SER A 176 -12.32 2.08 1.86
N SER A 177 -11.87 3.08 2.63
CA SER A 177 -10.74 2.95 3.54
C SER A 177 -10.99 1.91 4.65
N VAL A 178 -12.16 1.94 5.31
CA VAL A 178 -12.52 0.98 6.36
C VAL A 178 -12.61 -0.44 5.83
N LEU A 179 -13.14 -0.62 4.61
CA LEU A 179 -13.23 -1.93 4.00
C LEU A 179 -11.85 -2.49 3.67
N SER A 180 -10.96 -1.69 3.08
CA SER A 180 -9.56 -2.07 2.82
C SER A 180 -8.85 -2.46 4.12
N LEU A 181 -8.98 -1.65 5.17
CA LEU A 181 -8.44 -1.97 6.50
C LEU A 181 -9.01 -3.29 7.03
N SER A 182 -10.31 -3.52 6.88
CA SER A 182 -10.97 -4.75 7.33
C SER A 182 -10.40 -5.99 6.63
N VAL A 183 -10.15 -5.91 5.32
CA VAL A 183 -9.51 -6.98 4.55
C VAL A 183 -8.12 -7.29 5.10
N ASN A 184 -7.30 -6.26 5.28
CA ASN A 184 -5.93 -6.42 5.77
C ASN A 184 -5.89 -6.93 7.21
N MET A 185 -6.76 -6.43 8.08
CA MET A 185 -6.85 -6.86 9.46
C MET A 185 -7.30 -8.32 9.55
N ILE A 186 -8.35 -8.72 8.82
CA ILE A 186 -8.82 -10.11 8.79
C ILE A 186 -7.73 -11.04 8.24
N ALA A 187 -7.09 -10.67 7.13
CA ALA A 187 -6.02 -11.48 6.54
C ALA A 187 -4.82 -11.63 7.49
N THR A 188 -4.41 -10.54 8.16
CA THR A 188 -3.31 -10.54 9.14
C THR A 188 -3.65 -11.39 10.37
N ILE A 189 -4.87 -11.29 10.89
CA ILE A 189 -5.33 -12.09 12.04
C ILE A 189 -5.41 -13.57 11.66
N LEU A 190 -5.99 -13.91 10.51
CA LEU A 190 -6.08 -15.29 10.03
C LEU A 190 -4.69 -15.91 9.89
N PHE A 191 -3.75 -15.17 9.28
CA PHE A 191 -2.36 -15.58 9.17
C PHE A 191 -1.73 -15.84 10.55
N ALA A 192 -1.87 -14.89 11.49
CA ALA A 192 -1.34 -15.01 12.85
C ALA A 192 -1.95 -16.18 13.65
N CYS A 193 -3.26 -16.40 13.52
CA CYS A 193 -3.95 -17.51 14.18
C CYS A 193 -3.49 -18.87 13.67
N LYS A 194 -3.35 -19.03 12.34
CA LYS A 194 -2.90 -20.29 11.73
C LYS A 194 -1.43 -20.56 12.07
N ALA A 195 -0.58 -19.53 11.99
CA ALA A 195 0.80 -19.56 12.44
C ALA A 195 0.95 -20.07 13.88
N ARG A 196 0.18 -19.50 14.81
CA ARG A 196 0.18 -19.90 16.22
C ARG A 196 -0.31 -21.33 16.42
N LYS A 197 -1.36 -21.76 15.71
CA LYS A 197 -1.87 -23.14 15.79
C LYS A 197 -0.81 -24.14 15.29
N HIS A 198 -0.16 -23.85 14.18
CA HIS A 198 0.91 -24.67 13.63
C HIS A 198 2.11 -24.77 14.60
N HIS A 199 2.52 -23.64 15.18
CA HIS A 199 3.57 -23.61 16.20
C HIS A 199 3.21 -24.45 17.43
N ARG A 200 1.97 -24.34 17.94
CA ARG A 200 1.49 -25.15 19.08
C ARG A 200 1.47 -26.65 18.76
N TYR A 201 1.06 -27.03 17.56
CA TYR A 201 1.03 -28.43 17.15
C TYR A 201 2.44 -29.02 17.09
N ILE A 202 3.40 -28.33 16.48
CA ILE A 202 4.80 -28.76 16.41
C ILE A 202 5.45 -28.78 17.80
N SER A 203 5.21 -27.76 18.62
CA SER A 203 5.76 -27.69 19.98
C SER A 203 5.19 -28.77 20.90
N GLY A 204 3.99 -29.28 20.64
CA GLY A 204 3.40 -30.39 21.39
C GLY A 204 3.94 -31.77 21.00
N LEU A 205 4.37 -31.95 19.75
CA LEU A 205 4.96 -33.20 19.26
C LEU A 205 6.43 -33.37 19.66
N HIS A 206 7.21 -32.29 19.69
CA HIS A 206 8.62 -32.32 20.08
C HIS A 206 8.78 -31.94 21.56
N GLY A 207 8.53 -32.90 22.44
CA GLY A 207 8.91 -32.80 23.85
C GLY A 207 10.40 -32.49 23.99
N SER A 208 10.70 -31.31 24.55
CA SER A 208 11.97 -30.84 25.14
C SER A 208 13.29 -30.89 24.35
N VAL A 209 13.39 -31.53 23.17
CA VAL A 209 14.68 -31.68 22.47
C VAL A 209 14.78 -30.76 21.25
N ALA A 210 15.74 -29.83 21.33
CA ALA A 210 16.28 -28.96 20.27
C ALA A 210 15.43 -27.75 19.85
N ARG A 211 15.26 -26.87 20.84
CA ARG A 211 14.98 -25.43 20.77
C ARG A 211 15.99 -24.69 19.85
N LYS A 212 15.78 -24.72 18.54
CA LYS A 212 16.31 -23.69 17.63
C LYS A 212 15.14 -23.11 16.89
N GLY A 213 14.71 -21.91 17.29
CA GLY A 213 13.70 -21.13 16.58
C GLY A 213 14.01 -21.21 15.09
N THR A 214 13.17 -21.95 14.37
CA THR A 214 13.43 -22.22 12.96
C THR A 214 13.42 -20.87 12.27
N CYS A 215 14.37 -20.64 11.36
CA CYS A 215 14.46 -19.38 10.62
C CYS A 215 13.09 -18.96 10.05
N ALA A 216 12.25 -19.93 9.66
CA ALA A 216 10.87 -19.73 9.26
C ALA A 216 10.00 -18.98 10.29
N GLU A 217 10.13 -19.25 11.59
CA GLU A 217 9.37 -18.60 12.66
C GLU A 217 9.72 -17.12 12.79
N ASN A 218 11.01 -16.77 12.78
CA ASN A 218 11.45 -15.38 12.84
C ASN A 218 10.95 -14.57 11.65
N ILE A 219 10.96 -15.15 10.44
CA ILE A 219 10.53 -14.42 9.25
C ILE A 219 8.99 -14.35 9.16
N LEU A 220 8.28 -15.37 9.62
CA LEU A 220 6.83 -15.33 9.77
C LEU A 220 6.40 -14.23 10.76
N ASN A 221 7.15 -14.05 11.85
CA ASN A 221 6.95 -12.94 12.79
C ASN A 221 7.21 -11.57 12.13
N LEU A 222 8.29 -11.43 11.35
CA LEU A 222 8.56 -10.21 10.58
C LEU A 222 7.45 -9.91 9.56
N LEU A 223 6.88 -10.93 8.92
CA LEU A 223 5.79 -10.75 7.96
C LEU A 223 4.51 -10.27 8.66
N MET A 224 4.19 -10.86 9.81
CA MET A 224 3.10 -10.43 10.67
C MET A 224 3.31 -8.99 11.15
N GLU A 225 4.53 -8.64 11.53
CA GLU A 225 4.90 -7.29 11.97
C GLU A 225 4.72 -6.27 10.84
N SER A 226 5.16 -6.60 9.62
CA SER A 226 4.97 -5.71 8.45
C SER A 226 3.49 -5.47 8.10
N GLY A 227 2.64 -6.49 8.24
CA GLY A 227 1.19 -6.35 8.07
C GLY A 227 0.55 -5.51 9.16
N ALA A 228 0.97 -5.70 10.42
CA ALA A 228 0.48 -4.90 11.54
C ALA A 228 0.84 -3.42 11.41
N ILE A 229 2.08 -3.10 11.00
CA ILE A 229 2.51 -1.72 10.75
C ILE A 229 1.63 -1.08 9.66
N PHE A 230 1.36 -1.82 8.58
CA PHE A 230 0.49 -1.34 7.51
C PHE A 230 -0.93 -1.05 8.00
N CYS A 231 -1.52 -1.96 8.78
CA CYS A 231 -2.83 -1.74 9.39
C CYS A 231 -2.86 -0.52 10.33
N VAL A 232 -1.79 -0.25 11.08
CA VAL A 232 -1.69 0.93 11.95
C VAL A 232 -1.67 2.21 11.13
N ILE A 233 -0.87 2.26 10.06
CA ILE A 233 -0.82 3.41 9.15
C ILE A 233 -2.20 3.66 8.52
N GLN A 234 -2.87 2.61 8.02
CA GLN A 234 -4.24 2.72 7.48
C GLN A 234 -5.25 3.20 8.54
N SER A 235 -5.17 2.70 9.78
CA SER A 235 -6.07 3.09 10.86
C SER A 235 -5.91 4.58 11.23
N ILE A 236 -4.67 5.08 11.28
CA ILE A 236 -4.40 6.50 11.53
C ILE A 236 -5.03 7.35 10.42
N ASN A 237 -4.86 6.96 9.15
CA ASN A 237 -5.44 7.67 8.02
C ASN A 237 -6.97 7.70 8.11
N ILE A 238 -7.62 6.56 8.40
CA ILE A 238 -9.08 6.48 8.58
C ILE A 238 -9.55 7.41 9.70
N ILE A 239 -8.85 7.45 10.84
CA ILE A 239 -9.20 8.35 11.94
C ILE A 239 -9.11 9.80 11.48
N ILE A 240 -8.06 10.16 10.75
CA ILE A 240 -7.86 11.51 10.22
C ILE A 240 -8.97 11.87 9.23
N THR A 241 -9.24 11.04 8.22
CA THR A 241 -10.31 11.26 7.24
C THR A 241 -11.69 11.32 7.89
N PHE A 242 -11.95 10.47 8.89
CA PHE A 242 -13.20 10.50 9.64
C PHE A 242 -13.35 11.82 10.39
N LEU A 243 -12.32 12.26 11.11
CA LEU A 243 -12.36 13.54 11.82
C LEU A 243 -12.50 14.74 10.87
N ASP A 244 -11.91 14.69 9.67
CA ASP A 244 -12.11 15.70 8.62
C ASP A 244 -13.57 15.74 8.13
N ALA A 245 -14.18 14.57 7.90
CA ALA A 245 -15.57 14.47 7.46
C ALA A 245 -16.57 15.11 8.45
N TYR A 246 -16.23 15.15 9.75
CA TYR A 246 -17.01 15.82 10.79
C TYR A 246 -16.53 17.26 11.10
N ASN A 247 -15.61 17.81 10.30
CA ASN A 247 -14.97 19.12 10.51
C ASN A 247 -14.33 19.28 11.90
N MET A 248 -13.84 18.17 12.48
CA MET A 248 -13.21 18.16 13.81
C MET A 248 -11.71 18.45 13.75
N ILE A 249 -11.07 18.21 12.60
CA ILE A 249 -9.69 18.62 12.33
C ILE A 249 -9.72 20.01 11.71
N THR A 250 -8.98 20.93 12.31
CA THR A 250 -8.73 22.27 11.75
C THR A 250 -7.35 22.38 11.11
N SER A 251 -6.45 21.42 11.34
CA SER A 251 -5.09 21.46 10.83
C SER A 251 -4.99 20.79 9.45
N GLN A 252 -5.03 21.60 8.39
CA GLN A 252 -4.77 21.14 7.01
C GLN A 252 -3.43 20.40 6.89
N TRP A 253 -2.40 20.83 7.64
CA TRP A 253 -1.10 20.16 7.78
C TRP A 253 -1.20 18.66 8.03
N ALA A 254 -2.10 18.24 8.92
CA ALA A 254 -2.23 16.83 9.29
C ALA A 254 -2.83 15.99 8.16
N LEU A 255 -3.74 16.57 7.37
CA LEU A 255 -4.38 15.91 6.24
C LEU A 255 -3.38 15.67 5.12
N GLU A 256 -2.70 16.73 4.68
CA GLU A 256 -1.74 16.69 3.58
C GLU A 256 -0.56 15.75 3.91
N ILE A 257 -0.02 15.83 5.12
CA ILE A 257 1.08 14.93 5.54
C ILE A 257 0.59 13.48 5.62
N SER A 258 -0.62 13.23 6.15
CA SER A 258 -1.20 11.89 6.21
C SER A 258 -1.39 11.30 4.82
N GLU A 259 -1.89 12.10 3.88
CA GLU A 259 -2.06 11.72 2.48
C GLU A 259 -0.71 11.37 1.82
N GLY A 260 0.30 12.22 1.98
CA GLY A 260 1.64 11.92 1.49
C GLY A 260 2.19 10.60 2.03
N ILE A 261 2.02 10.35 3.34
CA ILE A 261 2.47 9.11 3.99
C ILE A 261 1.71 7.90 3.46
N ILE A 262 0.38 8.00 3.24
CA ILE A 262 -0.42 6.86 2.80
C ILE A 262 -0.09 6.46 1.36
N VAL A 263 0.09 7.44 0.47
CA VAL A 263 0.51 7.21 -0.92
C VAL A 263 1.84 6.46 -0.96
N VAL A 264 2.80 6.90 -0.15
CA VAL A 264 4.11 6.25 -0.03
C VAL A 264 3.96 4.84 0.55
N ALA A 265 3.15 4.66 1.61
CA ALA A 265 2.93 3.38 2.26
C ALA A 265 2.31 2.34 1.31
N TYR A 266 1.29 2.71 0.56
CA TYR A 266 0.62 1.83 -0.42
C TYR A 266 1.57 1.41 -1.54
N ALA A 267 2.42 2.30 -2.03
CA ALA A 267 3.41 1.92 -3.03
C ALA A 267 4.53 1.03 -2.44
N CYS A 268 5.04 1.35 -1.25
CA CYS A 268 6.18 0.65 -0.64
C CYS A 268 5.83 -0.74 -0.08
N TYR A 269 4.56 -0.98 0.23
CA TYR A 269 4.14 -2.22 0.86
C TYR A 269 4.42 -3.47 0.00
N PRO A 270 4.00 -3.54 -1.28
CA PRO A 270 4.37 -4.61 -2.21
C PRO A 270 5.86 -4.93 -2.24
N VAL A 271 6.70 -3.89 -2.32
CA VAL A 271 8.15 -4.00 -2.40
C VAL A 271 8.74 -4.64 -1.15
N THR A 272 8.34 -4.14 0.03
CA THR A 272 8.80 -4.63 1.33
C THR A 272 8.49 -6.11 1.48
N VAL A 273 7.27 -6.48 1.11
CA VAL A 273 6.75 -7.83 1.23
C VAL A 273 7.47 -8.80 0.32
N ILE A 274 7.63 -8.44 -0.96
CA ILE A 274 8.26 -9.32 -1.95
C ILE A 274 9.71 -9.54 -1.58
N THR A 275 10.39 -8.49 -1.12
CA THR A 275 11.76 -8.58 -0.59
C THR A 275 11.84 -9.52 0.61
N LEU A 276 10.89 -9.42 1.55
CA LEU A 276 10.84 -10.27 2.73
C LEU A 276 10.51 -11.74 2.37
N ALA A 277 9.55 -11.96 1.47
CA ALA A 277 9.16 -13.27 0.98
C ALA A 277 10.30 -13.96 0.21
N HIS A 278 11.06 -13.21 -0.59
CA HIS A 278 12.24 -13.74 -1.26
C HIS A 278 13.30 -14.19 -0.25
N ARG A 279 13.56 -13.38 0.79
CA ARG A 279 14.49 -13.74 1.88
C ARG A 279 14.05 -15.01 2.64
N MET A 280 12.75 -15.26 2.77
CA MET A 280 12.24 -16.51 3.35
C MET A 280 12.69 -17.72 2.52
N GLN A 281 12.49 -17.66 1.21
CA GLN A 281 12.79 -18.78 0.33
C GLN A 281 14.29 -19.06 0.26
N THR A 282 15.14 -18.03 0.20
CA THR A 282 16.60 -18.23 0.13
C THR A 282 17.14 -18.85 1.41
N ASN A 283 16.75 -18.33 2.57
CA ASN A 283 17.26 -18.83 3.85
C ASN A 283 16.84 -20.29 4.10
N GLY A 284 15.61 -20.67 3.73
CA GLY A 284 15.13 -22.06 3.86
C GLY A 284 16.01 -23.09 3.14
N VAL A 285 16.48 -22.76 1.93
CA VAL A 285 17.33 -23.65 1.11
C VAL A 285 18.72 -23.83 1.73
N TYR A 286 19.34 -22.77 2.27
CA TYR A 286 20.65 -22.87 2.91
C TYR A 286 20.64 -23.73 4.17
N TYR A 287 19.56 -23.69 4.96
CA TYR A 287 19.44 -24.54 6.15
C TYR A 287 19.29 -26.03 5.80
N MET A 288 18.70 -26.37 4.65
CA MET A 288 18.60 -27.76 4.19
C MET A 288 19.95 -28.28 3.67
N ASN A 289 20.72 -27.44 2.95
CA ASN A 289 22.00 -27.87 2.39
C ASN A 289 23.13 -27.95 3.46
N SER A 290 23.06 -27.12 4.51
CA SER A 290 24.06 -27.09 5.59
C SER A 290 23.95 -28.25 6.59
N LYS A 291 22.84 -29.00 6.63
CA LYS A 291 22.59 -30.04 7.64
C LYS A 291 22.82 -31.48 7.19
N GLY A 292 23.40 -31.71 6.01
CA GLY A 292 23.95 -33.00 5.59
C GLY A 292 22.98 -34.19 5.72
N GLY A 293 22.26 -34.50 4.65
CA GLY A 293 21.79 -35.88 4.39
C GLY A 293 20.72 -36.43 5.32
N PHE A 294 19.69 -35.65 5.68
CA PHE A 294 18.43 -36.25 6.14
C PHE A 294 17.34 -35.97 5.11
N ASP A 295 17.11 -36.95 4.24
CA ASP A 295 15.96 -37.03 3.35
C ASP A 295 14.68 -37.12 4.21
N CYS A 296 14.00 -35.99 4.35
CA CYS A 296 12.66 -35.88 4.92
C CYS A 296 11.76 -35.26 3.84
N PRO A 297 10.51 -35.70 3.70
CA PRO A 297 9.81 -35.68 2.43
C PRO A 297 9.56 -34.27 1.91
N THR A 298 9.72 -34.17 0.59
CA THR A 298 9.45 -33.10 -0.37
C THR A 298 8.07 -32.44 -0.25
N ALA A 299 7.70 -31.91 0.91
CA ALA A 299 6.41 -31.23 1.12
C ALA A 299 6.44 -29.74 0.71
N PHE A 300 7.62 -29.15 0.49
CA PHE A 300 7.75 -27.76 0.03
C PHE A 300 8.02 -27.64 -1.48
N HIS A 301 8.43 -28.72 -2.15
CA HIS A 301 8.57 -28.73 -3.62
C HIS A 301 7.23 -28.90 -4.35
N THR A 302 6.18 -29.34 -3.65
CA THR A 302 4.80 -29.39 -4.18
C THR A 302 4.08 -28.05 -4.19
N ILE A 303 4.67 -26.99 -3.63
CA ILE A 303 4.11 -25.62 -3.74
C ILE A 303 4.12 -25.14 -5.22
N ASP A 304 4.97 -25.73 -6.06
CA ASP A 304 5.09 -25.37 -7.49
C ASP A 304 4.37 -26.34 -8.46
N VAL A 305 3.71 -27.41 -7.99
CA VAL A 305 3.17 -28.47 -8.88
C VAL A 305 1.65 -28.67 -8.84
N GLU A 306 0.91 -28.11 -7.87
CA GLU A 306 -0.58 -28.22 -7.84
C GLU A 306 -1.30 -26.87 -8.00
N ILE A 307 -0.87 -26.09 -9.00
CA ILE A 307 -1.73 -25.09 -9.64
C ILE A 307 -1.88 -25.51 -11.11
N ALA A 308 -2.60 -26.61 -11.31
CA ALA A 308 -3.23 -27.01 -12.56
C ALA A 308 -4.75 -26.97 -12.35
#